data_AF-A0A373FRJ0-F1
#
_entry.id   AF-A0A373FRJ0-F1
#
_cell.length_a   1.000
_cell.length_b   1.000
_cell.length_c   1.000
_cell.angle_alpha   90.00
_cell.angle_beta   90.00
_cell.angle_gamma   90.00
#
_symmetry.space_group_name_H-M   'P 1'
#
loop_
_entity.id
_entity.type
_entity.pdbx_description
1 polymer ?
#
loop_
_entity_poly.entity_id
_entity_poly.type
_entity_poly.pdbx_seq_one_letter_code
_entity_poly.pdbx_strand_id
1 'polypeptide(L)'
;MKVNAMPKAASKETQPTFVRVAVEGATVDGRTIQRVWLTQAAANYDPDVKGARVWVEHMRSMWSDSPFSAQGDVIALKAEEIKTGKLAGKMALFAAIKPLPDLVELNKKGKKIYSSIEIEPKFADTGEAYLTGLAVTDDPASLGVEMLKFHAKTAPAKFSSAPLETALAFSTGGDDDEEDDDDEDDNSARRENAGLLTKLLGKFGRLNGRQSNSEKFNAEAAEVLGAVGESIESLDEEVSAISKQCLSLKKSNKALRGELDQLREDFTSFKKQMDETDGDPQQRKPATGANADAADC
;
A
#
# COMPACT_ATOMS: atom_id res chain seq x y z
N MET A 1 41.02 -14.65 -39.25
CA MET A 1 40.12 -14.89 -38.08
C MET A 1 38.92 -13.97 -38.24
N LYS A 2 37.75 -14.52 -38.60
CA LYS A 2 36.49 -13.77 -38.65
C LYS A 2 35.77 -14.02 -37.33
N VAL A 3 35.71 -13.00 -36.47
CA VAL A 3 34.91 -13.05 -35.24
C VAL A 3 33.45 -12.78 -35.62
N ASN A 4 32.63 -13.84 -35.62
CA ASN A 4 31.18 -13.71 -35.72
C ASN A 4 30.67 -13.15 -34.39
N ALA A 5 30.32 -11.86 -34.37
CA ALA A 5 29.54 -11.30 -33.27
C ALA A 5 28.12 -11.87 -33.35
N MET A 6 27.70 -12.58 -32.30
CA MET A 6 26.32 -13.05 -32.16
C MET A 6 25.37 -11.84 -32.04
N PRO A 7 24.18 -11.86 -32.66
CA PRO A 7 23.21 -10.79 -32.47
C PRO A 7 22.69 -10.83 -31.03
N LYS A 8 22.90 -9.74 -30.30
CA LYS A 8 22.34 -9.49 -28.97
C LYS A 8 20.82 -9.52 -29.11
N ALA A 9 20.16 -10.46 -28.43
CA ALA A 9 18.71 -10.60 -28.46
C ALA A 9 18.05 -9.30 -27.96
N ALA A 10 17.30 -8.64 -28.85
CA ALA A 10 16.45 -7.51 -28.47
C ALA A 10 15.38 -8.02 -27.50
N SER A 11 15.35 -7.49 -26.29
CA SER A 11 14.26 -7.68 -25.35
C SER A 11 12.96 -7.19 -26.00
N LYS A 12 11.96 -8.05 -26.15
CA LYS A 12 10.62 -7.66 -26.60
C LYS A 12 10.05 -6.66 -25.59
N GLU A 13 10.11 -5.37 -25.93
CA GLU A 13 9.39 -4.34 -25.18
C GLU A 13 7.91 -4.70 -25.17
N THR A 14 7.39 -4.86 -23.96
CA THR A 14 6.02 -5.24 -23.74
C THR A 14 5.16 -4.00 -23.88
N GLN A 15 4.10 -4.08 -24.68
CA GLN A 15 3.15 -2.99 -24.85
C GLN A 15 2.63 -2.50 -23.49
N PRO A 16 2.64 -1.18 -23.23
CA PRO A 16 2.20 -0.62 -21.96
C PRO A 16 0.70 -0.90 -21.72
N THR A 17 0.36 -1.30 -20.49
CA THR A 17 -1.04 -1.45 -20.08
C THR A 17 -1.60 -0.09 -19.69
N PHE A 18 -2.69 0.32 -20.35
CA PHE A 18 -3.38 1.57 -20.07
C PHE A 18 -4.56 1.33 -19.11
N VAL A 19 -4.69 2.19 -18.10
CA VAL A 19 -5.80 2.19 -17.13
C VAL A 19 -6.50 3.53 -17.15
N ARG A 20 -7.84 3.56 -17.02
CA ARG A 20 -8.61 4.80 -17.01
C ARG A 20 -8.37 5.57 -15.71
N VAL A 21 -7.74 6.75 -15.82
CA VAL A 21 -7.35 7.58 -14.66
C VAL A 21 -8.19 8.83 -14.47
N ALA A 22 -8.95 9.25 -15.48
CA ALA A 22 -9.91 10.36 -15.37
C ALA A 22 -11.01 10.27 -16.44
N VAL A 23 -12.13 10.92 -16.17
CA VAL A 23 -13.26 11.06 -17.10
C VAL A 23 -13.77 12.50 -17.05
N GLU A 24 -14.15 13.05 -18.20
CA GLU A 24 -14.71 14.40 -18.26
C GLU A 24 -16.02 14.57 -17.48
N GLY A 25 -16.24 15.78 -16.99
CA GLY A 25 -17.44 16.20 -16.27
C GLY A 25 -17.18 16.53 -14.81
N ALA A 26 -18.27 16.58 -14.04
CA ALA A 26 -18.25 16.93 -12.64
C ALA A 26 -17.53 15.87 -11.81
N THR A 27 -16.72 16.32 -10.85
CA THR A 27 -16.05 15.49 -9.84
C THR A 27 -16.76 15.60 -8.50
N VAL A 28 -16.50 14.68 -7.58
CA VAL A 28 -17.19 14.66 -6.26
C VAL A 28 -16.80 15.83 -5.36
N ASP A 29 -15.68 16.50 -5.64
CA ASP A 29 -15.18 17.67 -4.92
C ASP A 29 -15.61 19.02 -5.53
N GLY A 30 -16.53 19.00 -6.51
CA GLY A 30 -17.13 20.20 -7.09
C GLY A 30 -16.37 20.83 -8.26
N ARG A 31 -15.24 20.24 -8.69
CA ARG A 31 -14.53 20.65 -9.91
C ARG A 31 -15.21 20.07 -11.16
N THR A 32 -14.77 20.52 -12.33
CA THR A 32 -15.21 19.98 -13.62
C THR A 32 -14.00 19.76 -14.53
N ILE A 33 -13.84 18.51 -14.96
CA ILE A 33 -12.80 18.11 -15.91
C ILE A 33 -13.30 18.38 -17.32
N GLN A 34 -12.64 19.28 -18.05
CA GLN A 34 -13.02 19.58 -19.43
C GLN A 34 -12.49 18.53 -20.40
N ARG A 35 -13.27 18.23 -21.44
CA ARG A 35 -12.88 17.35 -22.55
C ARG A 35 -11.50 17.71 -23.10
N VAL A 36 -11.34 19.00 -23.40
CA VAL A 36 -10.14 19.57 -24.03
C VAL A 36 -8.90 19.34 -23.19
N TRP A 37 -9.02 19.37 -21.86
CA TRP A 37 -7.89 19.12 -20.97
C TRP A 37 -7.37 17.69 -21.11
N LEU A 38 -8.27 16.70 -21.17
CA LEU A 38 -7.87 15.30 -21.31
C LEU A 38 -7.24 15.02 -22.68
N THR A 39 -7.81 15.59 -23.75
CA THR A 39 -7.26 15.42 -25.09
C THR A 39 -5.92 16.11 -25.27
N GLN A 40 -5.75 17.34 -24.76
CA GLN A 40 -4.47 18.05 -24.81
C GLN A 40 -3.42 17.38 -23.95
N ALA A 41 -3.76 16.97 -22.72
CA ALA A 41 -2.82 16.27 -21.85
C ALA A 41 -2.32 14.97 -22.50
N ALA A 42 -3.19 14.20 -23.16
CA ALA A 42 -2.76 13.01 -23.88
C ALA A 42 -1.89 13.30 -25.11
N ALA A 43 -2.22 14.35 -25.87
CA ALA A 43 -1.48 14.71 -27.09
C ALA A 43 -0.10 15.30 -26.79
N ASN A 44 0.02 16.03 -25.68
CA ASN A 44 1.21 16.81 -25.35
C ASN A 44 2.17 16.10 -24.40
N TYR A 45 1.73 15.02 -23.71
CA TYR A 45 2.53 14.39 -22.68
C TYR A 45 3.80 13.74 -23.23
N ASP A 46 4.93 14.23 -22.73
CA ASP A 46 6.25 13.72 -23.04
C ASP A 46 7.07 13.64 -21.74
N PRO A 47 7.40 12.42 -21.25
CA PRO A 47 8.16 12.26 -20.01
C PRO A 47 9.56 12.88 -20.08
N ASP A 48 10.13 13.08 -21.28
CA ASP A 48 11.42 13.75 -21.47
C ASP A 48 11.32 15.28 -21.30
N VAL A 49 10.16 15.87 -21.61
CA VAL A 49 9.87 17.29 -21.35
C VAL A 49 9.54 17.49 -19.87
N LYS A 50 8.58 16.73 -19.36
CA LYS A 50 8.21 16.71 -17.94
C LYS A 50 7.49 15.42 -17.60
N GLY A 51 8.18 14.52 -16.91
CA GLY A 51 7.58 13.30 -16.35
C GLY A 51 6.61 13.57 -15.20
N ALA A 52 5.47 12.90 -15.24
CA ALA A 52 4.50 12.86 -14.15
C ALA A 52 4.83 11.68 -13.21
N ARG A 53 5.25 12.01 -11.99
CA ARG A 53 5.45 11.04 -10.91
C ARG A 53 4.12 10.64 -10.28
N VAL A 54 4.09 9.44 -9.73
CA VAL A 54 2.96 8.92 -8.96
C VAL A 54 3.16 9.22 -7.47
N TRP A 55 2.21 9.87 -6.81
CA TRP A 55 2.27 10.31 -5.41
C TRP A 55 1.18 9.64 -4.57
N VAL A 56 1.39 9.53 -3.26
CA VAL A 56 0.31 9.09 -2.35
C VAL A 56 -0.54 10.31 -1.98
N GLU A 57 -1.83 10.30 -2.29
CA GLU A 57 -2.79 11.35 -1.88
C GLU A 57 -2.37 12.79 -2.24
N HIS A 58 -1.74 13.00 -3.40
CA HIS A 58 -1.18 14.30 -3.83
C HIS A 58 -0.08 14.89 -2.93
N MET A 59 0.37 14.15 -1.91
CA MET A 59 1.42 14.58 -1.00
C MET A 59 2.81 14.29 -1.56
N ARG A 60 3.71 15.25 -1.35
CA ARG A 60 5.13 15.15 -1.73
C ARG A 60 5.97 15.25 -0.47
N SER A 61 6.76 14.22 -0.19
CA SER A 61 7.70 14.28 0.91
C SER A 61 8.99 15.01 0.53
N MET A 62 9.61 15.63 1.53
CA MET A 62 10.99 16.16 1.44
C MET A 62 12.04 15.07 1.68
N TRP A 63 11.63 13.92 2.23
CA TRP A 63 12.50 12.82 2.61
C TRP A 63 12.33 11.63 1.65
N SER A 64 13.44 10.98 1.30
CA SER A 64 13.46 9.88 0.32
C SER A 64 12.81 8.59 0.83
N ASP A 65 12.80 8.37 2.14
CA ASP A 65 12.33 7.18 2.86
C ASP A 65 10.93 7.36 3.46
N SER A 66 10.19 8.37 3.01
CA SER A 66 8.89 8.73 3.56
C SER A 66 7.76 7.82 3.07
N PRO A 67 6.69 7.62 3.87
CA PRO A 67 5.44 7.01 3.40
C PRO A 67 4.74 7.80 2.27
N PHE A 68 5.17 9.03 1.99
CA PHE A 68 4.71 9.86 0.88
C PHE A 68 5.78 10.05 -0.21
N SER A 69 6.74 9.11 -0.30
CA SER A 69 7.68 9.03 -1.42
C SER A 69 6.94 8.72 -2.73
N ALA A 70 7.58 9.03 -3.85
CA ALA A 70 7.02 8.71 -5.17
C ALA A 70 6.83 7.20 -5.32
N GLN A 71 5.71 6.80 -5.90
CA GLN A 71 5.22 5.42 -6.02
C GLN A 71 5.35 4.85 -7.45
N GLY A 72 5.87 5.64 -8.39
CA GLY A 72 6.00 5.24 -9.79
C GLY A 72 6.09 6.43 -10.73
N ASP A 73 5.99 6.12 -12.01
CA ASP A 73 6.04 7.07 -13.11
C ASP A 73 4.90 6.81 -14.11
N VAL A 74 4.32 7.87 -14.66
CA VAL A 74 3.46 7.77 -15.84
C VAL A 74 4.35 7.73 -17.08
N ILE A 75 4.24 6.68 -17.89
CA ILE A 75 5.11 6.47 -19.06
C ILE A 75 4.45 6.84 -20.39
N ALA A 76 3.12 6.83 -20.44
CA ALA A 76 2.37 7.25 -21.63
C ALA A 76 0.94 7.62 -21.25
N LEU A 77 0.33 8.48 -22.07
CA LEU A 77 -1.09 8.84 -21.98
C LEU A 77 -1.80 8.57 -23.29
N LYS A 78 -3.12 8.35 -23.19
CA LYS A 78 -4.02 8.39 -24.33
C LYS A 78 -5.39 8.88 -23.89
N ALA A 79 -6.11 9.55 -24.79
CA ALA A 79 -7.47 10.00 -24.56
C ALA A 79 -8.42 9.32 -25.55
N GLU A 80 -9.48 8.71 -25.05
CA GLU A 80 -10.48 8.00 -25.86
C GLU A 80 -11.88 8.18 -25.27
N GLU A 81 -12.91 8.22 -26.12
CA GLU A 81 -14.30 8.21 -25.65
C GLU A 81 -14.69 6.83 -25.09
N ILE A 82 -15.38 6.83 -23.96
CA ILE A 82 -15.94 5.61 -23.35
C ILE A 82 -17.05 5.08 -24.26
N LYS A 83 -16.95 3.82 -24.65
CA LYS A 83 -17.87 3.20 -25.62
C LYS A 83 -19.14 2.62 -24.99
N THR A 84 -19.11 2.26 -23.71
CA THR A 84 -20.18 1.50 -23.05
C THR A 84 -20.43 1.95 -21.61
N GLY A 85 -21.58 1.55 -21.05
CA GLY A 85 -21.95 1.83 -19.66
C GLY A 85 -22.49 3.24 -19.41
N LYS A 86 -22.64 3.61 -18.13
CA LYS A 86 -23.27 4.89 -17.71
C LYS A 86 -22.50 6.13 -18.12
N LEU A 87 -21.23 5.98 -18.50
CA LEU A 87 -20.34 7.08 -18.90
C LEU A 87 -20.05 7.07 -20.40
N ALA A 88 -20.81 6.29 -21.20
CA ALA A 88 -20.62 6.25 -22.65
C ALA A 88 -20.72 7.64 -23.30
N GLY A 89 -19.86 7.91 -24.29
CA GLY A 89 -19.74 9.21 -24.97
C GLY A 89 -18.90 10.26 -24.23
N LYS A 90 -18.49 9.99 -22.98
CA LYS A 90 -17.56 10.87 -22.25
C LYS A 90 -16.12 10.59 -22.66
N MET A 91 -15.32 11.65 -22.80
CA MET A 91 -13.87 11.55 -22.96
C MET A 91 -13.23 11.04 -21.67
N ALA A 92 -12.33 10.07 -21.80
CA ALA A 92 -11.55 9.53 -20.70
C ALA A 92 -10.06 9.62 -20.99
N LEU A 93 -9.28 9.88 -19.94
CA LEU A 93 -7.83 9.81 -19.98
C LEU A 93 -7.39 8.45 -19.44
N PHE A 94 -6.51 7.81 -20.18
CA PHE A 94 -5.86 6.58 -19.77
C PHE A 94 -4.36 6.82 -19.62
N ALA A 95 -3.80 6.25 -18.56
CA ALA A 95 -2.37 6.30 -18.31
C ALA A 95 -1.76 4.91 -18.32
N ALA A 96 -0.56 4.81 -18.88
CA ALA A 96 0.32 3.69 -18.62
C ALA A 96 1.24 4.08 -17.46
N ILE A 97 1.28 3.23 -16.44
CA ILE A 97 2.00 3.50 -15.20
C ILE A 97 3.09 2.44 -15.03
N LYS A 98 4.33 2.90 -14.78
CA LYS A 98 5.43 2.07 -14.30
C LYS A 98 5.44 2.16 -12.77
N PRO A 99 4.88 1.18 -12.04
CA PRO A 99 4.85 1.23 -10.59
C PRO A 99 6.23 0.94 -10.00
N LEU A 100 6.52 1.54 -8.85
CA LEU A 100 7.61 1.10 -7.97
C LEU A 100 7.16 -0.09 -7.09
N PRO A 101 8.09 -0.85 -6.49
CA PRO A 101 7.76 -2.01 -5.66
C PRO A 101 6.72 -1.70 -4.57
N ASP A 102 6.86 -0.58 -3.89
CA ASP A 102 5.96 -0.13 -2.82
C ASP A 102 4.51 0.00 -3.31
N LEU A 103 4.30 0.55 -4.51
CA LEU A 103 2.97 0.68 -5.11
C LEU A 103 2.37 -0.69 -5.44
N VAL A 104 3.19 -1.62 -5.92
CA VAL A 104 2.74 -3.00 -6.16
C VAL A 104 2.31 -3.65 -4.85
N GLU A 105 3.04 -3.41 -3.76
CA GLU A 105 2.70 -3.94 -2.44
C GLU A 105 1.41 -3.31 -1.88
N LEU A 106 1.26 -1.99 -1.95
CA LEU A 106 0.03 -1.29 -1.56
C LEU A 106 -1.18 -1.85 -2.33
N ASN A 107 -1.03 -2.02 -3.64
CA ASN A 107 -2.09 -2.56 -4.49
C ASN A 107 -2.47 -4.00 -4.12
N LYS A 108 -1.49 -4.87 -3.82
CA LYS A 108 -1.73 -6.23 -3.30
C LYS A 108 -2.45 -6.23 -1.96
N LYS A 109 -2.16 -5.26 -1.10
CA LYS A 109 -2.85 -5.04 0.19
C LYS A 109 -4.23 -4.40 0.03
N GLY A 110 -4.67 -4.09 -1.20
CA GLY A 110 -5.95 -3.43 -1.47
C GLY A 110 -5.99 -1.97 -1.02
N LYS A 111 -4.83 -1.31 -0.92
CA LYS A 111 -4.69 0.09 -0.51
C LYS A 111 -4.22 0.96 -1.68
N LYS A 112 -4.67 2.21 -1.72
CA LYS A 112 -4.33 3.21 -2.75
C LYS A 112 -4.54 2.68 -4.16
N ILE A 113 -5.69 2.03 -4.37
CA ILE A 113 -5.99 1.28 -5.60
C ILE A 113 -6.66 2.12 -6.70
N TYR A 114 -7.00 3.38 -6.44
CA TYR A 114 -7.53 4.30 -7.43
C TYR A 114 -6.55 5.42 -7.72
N SER A 115 -6.86 6.20 -8.76
CA SER A 115 -6.00 7.31 -9.18
C SER A 115 -6.75 8.64 -9.20
N SER A 116 -5.97 9.71 -9.09
CA SER A 116 -6.42 11.10 -9.21
C SER A 116 -5.39 11.90 -9.98
N ILE A 117 -5.79 12.59 -11.05
CA ILE A 117 -4.87 13.29 -11.95
C ILE A 117 -4.49 14.68 -11.44
N GLU A 118 -3.27 15.11 -11.73
CA GLU A 118 -2.80 16.49 -11.52
C GLU A 118 -2.58 17.15 -12.88
N ILE A 119 -3.60 17.87 -13.35
CA ILE A 119 -3.59 18.53 -14.66
C ILE A 119 -3.36 20.03 -14.50
N GLU A 120 -2.40 20.57 -15.24
CA GLU A 120 -2.15 22.00 -15.35
C GLU A 120 -2.80 22.50 -16.65
N PRO A 121 -3.91 23.28 -16.61
CA PRO A 121 -4.61 23.71 -17.81
C PRO A 121 -3.80 24.61 -18.75
N LYS A 122 -2.77 25.29 -18.27
CA LYS A 122 -1.90 26.18 -19.06
C LYS A 122 -0.43 25.90 -18.77
N PHE A 123 0.08 24.83 -19.35
CA PHE A 123 1.42 24.37 -19.04
C PHE A 123 2.52 25.16 -19.78
N ALA A 124 3.54 25.64 -19.04
CA ALA A 124 4.83 26.13 -19.57
C ALA A 124 4.73 26.98 -20.86
N ASP A 125 3.89 28.02 -20.84
CA ASP A 125 3.63 28.95 -21.96
C ASP A 125 3.02 28.33 -23.25
N THR A 126 2.72 27.02 -23.25
CA THR A 126 2.02 26.35 -24.37
C THR A 126 0.55 26.77 -24.47
N GLY A 127 -0.04 27.21 -23.34
CA GLY A 127 -1.47 27.52 -23.23
C GLY A 127 -2.38 26.29 -23.27
N GLU A 128 -1.82 25.08 -23.29
CA GLU A 128 -2.55 23.82 -23.37
C GLU A 128 -2.41 23.00 -22.08
N ALA A 129 -3.36 22.10 -21.86
CA ALA A 129 -3.36 21.26 -20.68
C ALA A 129 -2.26 20.19 -20.72
N TYR A 130 -1.63 19.93 -19.57
CA TYR A 130 -0.58 18.94 -19.42
C TYR A 130 -0.71 18.16 -18.11
N LEU A 131 -0.39 16.86 -18.12
CA LEU A 131 -0.37 16.05 -16.89
C LEU A 131 0.96 16.26 -16.15
N THR A 132 0.89 16.86 -14.96
CA THR A 132 2.08 17.18 -14.15
C THR A 132 2.36 16.16 -13.05
N GLY A 133 1.38 15.32 -12.73
CA GLY A 133 1.47 14.29 -11.69
C GLY A 133 0.25 13.37 -11.72
N LEU A 134 0.37 12.26 -11.01
CA LEU A 134 -0.72 11.33 -10.74
C LEU A 134 -0.68 11.01 -9.24
N ALA A 135 -1.82 10.94 -8.58
CA ALA A 135 -1.90 10.41 -7.22
C ALA A 135 -2.54 9.02 -7.23
N VAL A 136 -2.11 8.18 -6.29
CA VAL A 136 -2.79 6.98 -5.86
C VAL A 136 -3.56 7.28 -4.58
N THR A 137 -4.82 6.87 -4.55
CA THR A 137 -5.77 7.22 -3.50
C THR A 137 -6.80 6.11 -3.32
N ASP A 138 -7.43 6.09 -2.15
CA ASP A 138 -8.62 5.25 -1.89
C ASP A 138 -9.93 6.02 -2.14
N ASP A 139 -9.87 7.34 -2.31
CA ASP A 139 -11.02 8.23 -2.47
C ASP A 139 -10.84 9.16 -3.69
N PRO A 140 -10.99 8.62 -4.92
CA PRO A 140 -10.75 9.40 -6.13
C PRO A 140 -11.82 10.46 -6.36
N ALA A 141 -11.40 11.68 -6.72
CA ALA A 141 -12.33 12.76 -7.08
C ALA A 141 -13.08 12.49 -8.40
N SER A 142 -12.42 11.79 -9.34
CA SER A 142 -12.94 11.51 -10.68
C SER A 142 -13.92 10.35 -10.70
N LEU A 143 -15.03 10.53 -11.42
CA LEU A 143 -16.01 9.48 -11.60
C LEU A 143 -15.52 8.41 -12.59
N GLY A 144 -15.76 7.14 -12.26
CA GLY A 144 -15.54 6.04 -13.19
C GLY A 144 -14.08 5.71 -13.49
N VAL A 145 -13.13 6.15 -12.67
CA VAL A 145 -11.75 5.66 -12.75
C VAL A 145 -11.67 4.15 -12.54
N GLU A 146 -10.71 3.51 -13.19
CA GLU A 146 -10.50 2.07 -13.03
C GLU A 146 -9.57 1.79 -11.85
N MET A 147 -9.83 0.66 -11.19
CA MET A 147 -8.95 0.16 -10.15
C MET A 147 -7.61 -0.25 -10.76
N LEU A 148 -6.52 0.27 -10.20
CA LEU A 148 -5.17 -0.10 -10.56
C LEU A 148 -4.96 -1.58 -10.26
N LYS A 149 -4.38 -2.32 -11.20
CA LYS A 149 -4.01 -3.73 -11.02
C LYS A 149 -2.66 -3.99 -11.67
N PHE A 150 -1.64 -4.21 -10.85
CA PHE A 150 -0.30 -4.51 -11.34
C PHE A 150 -0.10 -6.02 -11.36
N HIS A 151 -0.05 -6.60 -12.56
CA HIS A 151 0.23 -8.02 -12.75
C HIS A 151 1.71 -8.19 -13.13
N ALA A 152 2.45 -9.01 -12.38
CA ALA A 152 3.71 -9.53 -12.88
C ALA A 152 3.40 -10.48 -14.04
N LYS A 153 3.85 -10.17 -15.26
CA LYS A 153 3.85 -11.15 -16.34
C LYS A 153 4.94 -12.18 -16.05
N THR A 154 4.59 -13.30 -15.44
CA THR A 154 5.30 -14.55 -15.73
C THR A 154 5.14 -14.81 -17.22
N ALA A 155 6.22 -15.22 -17.90
CA ALA A 155 6.22 -15.51 -19.33
C ALA A 155 5.01 -16.41 -19.67
N PRO A 156 4.36 -16.23 -20.84
CA PRO A 156 3.20 -17.04 -21.19
C PRO A 156 3.61 -18.51 -21.19
N ALA A 157 3.10 -19.27 -20.22
CA ALA A 157 3.15 -20.72 -20.30
C ALA A 157 2.47 -21.08 -21.62
N LYS A 158 3.26 -21.63 -22.56
CA LYS A 158 2.73 -22.15 -23.82
C LYS A 158 1.76 -23.27 -23.45
N PHE A 159 0.46 -23.00 -23.52
CA PHE A 159 -0.54 -24.05 -23.39
C PHE A 159 -0.34 -25.03 -24.55
N SER A 160 0.25 -26.19 -24.27
CA SER A 160 0.24 -27.33 -25.17
C SER A 160 -1.08 -28.09 -24.94
N SER A 161 -1.76 -28.49 -26.01
CA SER A 161 -3.02 -29.25 -25.98
C SER A 161 -2.86 -30.72 -25.59
N ALA A 162 -1.82 -31.07 -24.83
CA ALA A 162 -1.72 -32.36 -24.15
C ALA A 162 -2.48 -32.28 -22.82
N PRO A 163 -3.19 -33.35 -22.38
CA PRO A 163 -3.80 -33.38 -21.05
C PRO A 163 -2.71 -33.07 -20.01
N LEU A 164 -2.83 -31.93 -19.36
CA LEU A 164 -1.97 -31.57 -18.24
C LEU A 164 -2.37 -32.48 -17.07
N GLU A 165 -1.60 -33.55 -16.85
CA GLU A 165 -1.42 -34.03 -15.48
C GLU A 165 -0.84 -32.85 -14.71
N THR A 166 -1.69 -32.23 -13.91
CA THR A 166 -1.30 -31.08 -13.09
C THR A 166 -0.57 -31.63 -11.87
N ALA A 167 0.70 -31.97 -12.05
CA ALA A 167 1.61 -32.11 -10.92
C ALA A 167 1.90 -30.71 -10.38
N LEU A 168 1.12 -30.30 -9.37
CA LEU A 168 1.46 -29.14 -8.56
C LEU A 168 2.72 -29.47 -7.75
N ALA A 169 3.88 -29.13 -8.28
CA ALA A 169 5.12 -29.14 -7.52
C ALA A 169 5.10 -27.96 -6.55
N PHE A 170 4.57 -28.19 -5.34
CA PHE A 170 4.80 -27.30 -4.22
C PHE A 170 6.18 -27.61 -3.67
N SER A 171 7.11 -26.67 -3.86
CA SER A 171 8.39 -26.69 -3.16
C SER A 171 8.09 -26.62 -1.67
N THR A 172 8.25 -27.74 -0.96
CA THR A 172 8.55 -27.68 0.47
C THR A 172 9.84 -26.87 0.58
N GLY A 173 9.74 -25.65 1.13
CA GLY A 173 10.89 -24.77 1.30
C GLY A 173 12.04 -25.56 1.89
N GLY A 174 13.11 -25.69 1.10
CA GLY A 174 14.40 -26.13 1.61
C GLY A 174 14.90 -25.05 2.56
N ASP A 175 15.57 -25.50 3.61
CA ASP A 175 16.29 -24.69 4.58
C ASP A 175 17.21 -23.71 3.83
N ASP A 176 16.79 -22.46 3.71
CA ASP A 176 17.70 -21.35 3.50
C ASP A 176 18.11 -20.90 4.90
N ASP A 177 19.32 -21.33 5.29
CA ASP A 177 20.11 -20.75 6.37
C ASP A 177 20.39 -19.28 6.02
N GLU A 178 19.45 -18.39 6.31
CA GLU A 178 19.76 -16.98 6.53
C GLU A 178 20.10 -16.83 8.02
N GLU A 179 21.36 -16.46 8.29
CA GLU A 179 21.84 -16.00 9.58
C GLU A 179 21.09 -14.70 9.92
N ASP A 180 19.91 -14.84 10.55
CA ASP A 180 19.19 -13.74 11.20
C ASP A 180 19.81 -13.52 12.58
N ASP A 181 20.58 -12.43 12.67
CA ASP A 181 20.99 -11.82 13.93
C ASP A 181 19.73 -11.42 14.74
N ASP A 182 19.66 -11.99 15.94
CA ASP A 182 18.92 -11.59 17.14
C ASP A 182 17.78 -10.56 17.00
N ASP A 183 16.55 -11.05 16.99
CA ASP A 183 15.44 -10.42 17.72
C ASP A 183 14.51 -11.53 18.25
N GLU A 184 14.72 -11.90 19.51
CA GLU A 184 13.85 -12.77 20.30
C GLU A 184 12.49 -12.08 20.52
N ASP A 185 11.46 -12.47 19.77
CA ASP A 185 10.14 -12.83 20.33
C ASP A 185 9.11 -13.27 19.24
N ASP A 186 8.47 -14.40 19.52
CA ASP A 186 7.15 -14.84 19.03
C ASP A 186 6.98 -15.33 17.56
N ASN A 187 7.77 -16.34 17.16
CA ASN A 187 7.61 -17.03 15.86
C ASN A 187 7.13 -18.51 15.98
N SER A 188 6.64 -18.92 17.16
CA SER A 188 6.19 -20.30 17.43
C SER A 188 4.82 -20.59 16.81
N ALA A 189 3.85 -19.68 16.96
CA ALA A 189 2.49 -19.84 16.43
C ALA A 189 2.46 -19.89 14.88
N ARG A 190 3.35 -19.15 14.21
CA ARG A 190 3.47 -19.18 12.74
C ARG A 190 4.02 -20.51 12.23
N ARG A 191 4.93 -21.14 12.98
CA ARG A 191 5.50 -22.46 12.68
C ARG A 191 4.49 -23.60 12.92
N GLU A 192 3.68 -23.51 13.97
CA GLU A 192 2.65 -24.53 14.26
C GLU A 192 1.51 -24.54 13.23
N ASN A 193 0.99 -23.36 12.86
CA ASN A 193 -0.05 -23.21 11.84
C ASN A 193 0.38 -23.72 10.46
N ALA A 194 1.64 -23.47 10.08
CA ALA A 194 2.22 -24.03 8.86
C ALA A 194 2.29 -25.57 8.94
N GLY A 195 2.58 -26.14 10.10
CA GLY A 195 2.62 -27.58 10.34
C GLY A 195 1.25 -28.26 10.23
N LEU A 196 0.19 -27.63 10.75
CA LEU A 196 -1.19 -28.13 10.67
C LEU A 196 -1.72 -28.11 9.23
N LEU A 197 -1.51 -27.00 8.52
CA LEU A 197 -1.86 -26.89 7.10
C LEU A 197 -1.10 -27.91 6.24
N THR A 198 0.19 -28.13 6.52
CA THR A 198 1.01 -29.13 5.83
C THR A 198 0.50 -30.56 6.09
N LYS A 199 0.07 -30.87 7.33
CA LYS A 199 -0.55 -32.16 7.67
C LYS A 199 -1.89 -32.35 6.96
N LEU A 200 -2.75 -31.33 6.92
CA LEU A 200 -4.03 -31.35 6.20
C LEU A 200 -3.84 -31.55 4.70
N LEU A 201 -2.92 -30.79 4.08
CA LEU A 201 -2.55 -30.92 2.68
C LEU A 201 -1.99 -32.31 2.37
N GLY A 202 -1.15 -32.86 3.25
CA GLY A 202 -0.61 -34.20 3.12
C GLY A 202 -1.68 -35.30 3.16
N LYS A 203 -2.73 -35.14 3.98
CA LYS A 203 -3.85 -36.09 4.06
C LYS A 203 -4.80 -35.96 2.85
N PHE A 204 -5.11 -34.74 2.41
CA PHE A 204 -5.90 -34.50 1.19
C PHE A 204 -5.23 -35.04 -0.08
N GLY A 205 -3.89 -34.95 -0.17
CA GLY A 205 -3.13 -35.51 -1.29
C GLY A 205 -3.26 -37.03 -1.43
N ARG A 206 -3.47 -37.77 -0.33
CA ARG A 206 -3.66 -39.24 -0.35
C ARG A 206 -5.06 -39.64 -0.85
N LEU A 207 -6.08 -38.83 -0.56
CA LEU A 207 -7.47 -39.07 -0.97
C LEU A 207 -7.67 -39.00 -2.49
N ASN A 208 -6.85 -38.21 -3.20
CA ASN A 208 -7.03 -37.91 -4.62
C ASN A 208 -6.45 -38.99 -5.56
N GLY A 209 -5.86 -40.07 -5.03
CA GLY A 209 -5.02 -41.01 -5.79
C GLY A 209 -5.53 -42.45 -6.00
N ARG A 210 -6.66 -42.90 -5.43
CA ARG A 210 -7.09 -44.31 -5.52
C ARG A 210 -8.61 -44.49 -5.54
N GLN A 211 -9.20 -44.69 -6.72
CA GLN A 211 -10.53 -45.34 -6.82
C GLN A 211 -10.36 -46.87 -6.81
N SER A 212 -10.59 -47.52 -5.66
CA SER A 212 -11.02 -48.93 -5.53
C SER A 212 -11.02 -49.39 -4.05
N ASN A 213 -11.99 -48.94 -3.25
CA ASN A 213 -12.68 -49.63 -2.13
C ASN A 213 -13.45 -48.61 -1.27
N SER A 214 -14.77 -48.77 -1.12
CA SER A 214 -15.64 -47.82 -0.39
C SER A 214 -15.34 -47.72 1.11
N GLU A 215 -14.96 -48.82 1.76
CA GLU A 215 -14.63 -48.83 3.20
C GLU A 215 -13.32 -48.09 3.50
N LYS A 216 -12.33 -48.19 2.61
CA LYS A 216 -11.04 -47.50 2.78
C LYS A 216 -11.17 -46.00 2.55
N PHE A 217 -11.96 -45.59 1.56
CA PHE A 217 -12.28 -44.18 1.32
C PHE A 217 -13.03 -43.55 2.50
N ASN A 218 -14.00 -44.25 3.09
CA ASN A 218 -14.74 -43.74 4.25
C ASN A 218 -13.87 -43.59 5.51
N ALA A 219 -12.93 -44.53 5.74
CA ALA A 219 -11.98 -44.43 6.84
C ALA A 219 -11.01 -43.25 6.66
N GLU A 220 -10.52 -43.03 5.43
CA GLU A 220 -9.58 -41.95 5.12
C GLU A 220 -10.28 -40.57 5.11
N ALA A 221 -11.53 -40.51 4.66
CA ALA A 221 -12.36 -39.31 4.77
C ALA A 221 -12.67 -38.95 6.23
N ALA A 222 -12.91 -39.94 7.10
CA ALA A 222 -13.08 -39.70 8.54
C ALA A 222 -11.80 -39.15 9.19
N GLU A 223 -10.62 -39.59 8.75
CA GLU A 223 -9.33 -39.11 9.25
C GLU A 223 -9.04 -37.65 8.80
N VAL A 224 -9.42 -37.29 7.57
CA VAL A 224 -9.33 -35.91 7.08
C VAL A 224 -10.28 -34.99 7.84
N LEU A 225 -11.53 -35.43 8.07
CA LEU A 225 -12.51 -34.67 8.84
C LEU A 225 -12.04 -34.47 10.30
N GLY A 226 -11.40 -35.46 10.91
CA GLY A 226 -10.79 -35.32 12.25
C GLY A 226 -9.69 -34.26 12.28
N ALA A 227 -8.77 -34.28 11.30
CA ALA A 227 -7.70 -33.28 11.22
C ALA A 227 -8.23 -31.86 10.93
N VAL A 228 -9.32 -31.75 10.17
CA VAL A 228 -10.02 -30.46 9.97
C VAL A 228 -10.65 -29.99 11.28
N GLY A 229 -11.23 -30.90 12.07
CA GLY A 229 -11.76 -30.61 13.40
C GLY A 229 -10.70 -30.04 14.35
N GLU A 230 -9.53 -30.70 14.44
CA GLU A 230 -8.40 -30.23 15.25
C GLU A 230 -7.90 -28.84 14.82
N SER A 231 -7.89 -28.58 13.50
CA SER A 231 -7.48 -27.27 12.98
C SER A 231 -8.51 -26.17 13.27
N ILE A 232 -9.81 -26.52 13.26
CA ILE A 232 -10.89 -25.59 13.63
C ILE A 232 -10.82 -25.26 15.14
N GLU A 233 -10.54 -26.24 15.99
CA GLU A 233 -10.35 -26.03 17.44
C GLU A 233 -9.16 -25.10 17.71
N SER A 234 -8.03 -25.33 17.05
CA SER A 234 -6.85 -24.45 17.15
C SER A 234 -7.14 -23.02 16.67
N LEU A 235 -7.87 -22.86 15.56
CA LEU A 235 -8.32 -21.54 15.08
C LEU A 235 -9.27 -20.83 16.07
N ASP A 236 -10.16 -21.58 16.73
CA ASP A 236 -11.08 -21.02 17.74
C ASP A 236 -10.31 -20.49 18.96
N GLU A 237 -9.29 -21.21 19.42
CA GLU A 237 -8.42 -20.78 20.51
C GLU A 237 -7.64 -19.49 20.16
N GLU A 238 -7.09 -19.39 18.94
CA GLU A 238 -6.40 -18.19 18.48
C GLU A 238 -7.34 -16.98 18.34
N VAL A 239 -8.52 -17.17 17.75
CA VAL A 239 -9.53 -16.12 17.63
C VAL A 239 -9.97 -15.64 19.01
N SER A 240 -10.10 -16.55 19.99
CA SER A 240 -10.39 -16.23 21.39
C SER A 240 -9.26 -15.43 22.05
N ALA A 241 -8.00 -15.79 21.78
CA ALA A 241 -6.83 -15.07 22.28
C ALA A 241 -6.74 -13.64 21.71
N ILE A 242 -6.91 -13.49 20.39
CA ILE A 242 -6.94 -12.18 19.71
C ILE A 242 -8.07 -11.31 20.26
N SER A 243 -9.24 -11.90 20.49
CA SER A 243 -10.38 -11.20 21.08
C SER A 243 -10.06 -10.64 22.48
N LYS A 244 -9.39 -11.43 23.32
CA LYS A 244 -8.91 -10.98 24.65
C LYS A 244 -7.87 -9.87 24.55
N GLN A 245 -6.91 -9.97 23.63
CA GLN A 245 -5.92 -8.92 23.41
C GLN A 245 -6.58 -7.61 22.94
N CYS A 246 -7.54 -7.69 22.03
CA CYS A 246 -8.29 -6.52 21.53
C CYS A 246 -9.07 -5.81 22.65
N LEU A 247 -9.66 -6.58 23.59
CA LEU A 247 -10.29 -6.03 24.78
C LEU A 247 -9.29 -5.33 25.72
N SER A 248 -8.11 -5.92 25.92
CA SER A 248 -7.03 -5.31 26.73
C SER A 248 -6.54 -3.99 26.10
N LEU A 249 -6.26 -3.99 24.80
CA LEU A 249 -5.88 -2.80 24.02
C LEU A 249 -6.94 -1.70 24.08
N LYS A 250 -8.22 -2.07 24.02
CA LYS A 250 -9.33 -1.11 24.17
C LYS A 250 -9.37 -0.49 25.57
N LYS A 251 -9.09 -1.27 26.61
CA LYS A 251 -9.01 -0.78 28.00
C LYS A 251 -7.82 0.16 28.19
N SER A 252 -6.64 -0.20 27.68
CA SER A 252 -5.44 0.64 27.72
C SER A 252 -5.66 1.97 26.98
N ASN A 253 -6.21 1.94 25.76
CA ASN A 253 -6.54 3.15 25.00
C ASN A 253 -7.56 4.05 25.72
N LYS A 254 -8.47 3.49 26.52
CA LYS A 254 -9.39 4.28 27.33
C LYS A 254 -8.66 4.95 28.50
N ALA A 255 -7.74 4.24 29.15
CA ALA A 255 -6.93 4.80 30.24
C ALA A 255 -6.02 5.94 29.74
N LEU A 256 -5.28 5.71 28.65
CA LEU A 256 -4.41 6.72 28.04
C LEU A 256 -5.16 7.99 27.62
N ARG A 257 -6.38 7.86 27.10
CA ARG A 257 -7.24 9.02 26.80
C ARG A 257 -7.57 9.82 28.07
N GLY A 258 -7.87 9.13 29.17
CA GLY A 258 -8.13 9.78 30.46
C GLY A 258 -6.91 10.51 31.01
N GLU A 259 -5.72 9.90 30.93
CA GLU A 259 -4.45 10.54 31.33
C GLU A 259 -4.15 11.78 30.48
N LEU A 260 -4.43 11.71 29.17
CA LEU A 260 -4.26 12.85 28.26
C LEU A 260 -5.20 14.00 28.59
N ASP A 261 -6.47 13.70 28.91
CA ASP A 261 -7.45 14.71 29.33
C ASP A 261 -7.03 15.36 30.66
N GLN A 262 -6.57 14.56 31.64
CA GLN A 262 -6.04 15.08 32.89
C GLN A 262 -4.82 16.00 32.67
N LEU A 263 -3.88 15.58 31.82
CA LEU A 263 -2.69 16.38 31.51
C LEU A 263 -3.05 17.71 30.84
N ARG A 264 -4.12 17.74 30.03
CA ARG A 264 -4.63 18.99 29.43
C ARG A 264 -5.23 19.92 30.48
N GLU A 265 -5.98 19.38 31.45
CA GLU A 265 -6.53 20.15 32.56
C GLU A 265 -5.41 20.72 33.43
N ASP A 266 -4.43 19.89 33.80
CA ASP A 266 -3.27 20.28 34.60
C ASP A 266 -2.45 21.37 33.88
N PHE A 267 -2.22 21.21 32.58
CA PHE A 267 -1.52 22.23 31.78
C PHE A 267 -2.29 23.54 31.71
N THR A 268 -3.61 23.49 31.54
CA THR A 268 -4.46 24.68 31.51
C THR A 268 -4.45 25.41 32.85
N SER A 269 -4.51 24.65 33.96
CA SER A 269 -4.40 25.17 35.32
C SER A 269 -3.03 25.81 35.58
N PHE A 270 -1.95 25.13 35.19
CA PHE A 270 -0.58 25.64 35.31
C PHE A 270 -0.39 26.93 34.51
N LYS A 271 -0.86 26.96 33.26
CA LYS A 271 -0.80 28.16 32.43
C LYS A 271 -1.52 29.33 33.09
N LYS A 272 -2.72 29.10 33.63
CA LYS A 272 -3.48 30.12 34.35
C LYS A 272 -2.72 30.63 35.57
N GLN A 273 -2.10 29.75 36.36
CA GLN A 273 -1.25 30.15 37.49
C GLN A 273 -0.08 31.01 37.03
N MET A 274 0.60 30.66 35.93
CA MET A 274 1.69 31.47 35.39
C MET A 274 1.21 32.84 34.89
N ASP A 275 0.07 32.90 34.21
CA ASP A 275 -0.51 34.15 33.71
C ASP A 275 -1.00 35.07 34.86
N GLU A 276 -1.45 34.49 35.98
CA GLU A 276 -1.86 35.21 37.21
C GLU A 276 -0.70 35.56 38.14
N THR A 277 0.46 34.90 37.99
CA THR A 277 1.67 35.22 38.74
C THR A 277 2.32 36.47 38.14
N ASP A 278 1.92 37.64 38.62
CA ASP A 278 2.56 38.90 38.29
C ASP A 278 4.04 38.88 38.71
N GLY A 279 4.91 39.36 37.83
CA GLY A 279 6.34 39.50 38.10
C GLY A 279 6.60 40.69 39.03
N ASP A 280 6.10 40.63 40.26
CA ASP A 280 6.17 41.72 41.24
C ASP A 280 7.64 42.16 41.45
N PRO A 281 8.04 43.36 41.00
CA PRO A 281 9.38 43.88 41.21
C PRO A 281 9.69 44.13 42.69
N GLN A 282 8.68 44.21 43.56
CA GLN A 282 8.81 44.49 44.99
C GLN A 282 9.13 43.24 45.83
N GLN A 283 8.96 42.03 45.28
CA GLN A 283 9.32 40.77 45.93
C GLN A 283 10.61 40.12 45.40
N ARG A 284 11.40 40.81 44.57
CA ARG A 284 12.80 40.41 44.43
C ARG A 284 13.50 40.68 45.76
N LYS A 285 13.87 39.62 46.48
CA LYS A 285 14.84 39.74 47.57
C LYS A 285 16.05 40.50 46.99
N PRO A 286 16.49 41.61 47.61
CA PRO A 286 17.68 42.31 47.16
C PRO A 286 18.84 41.30 47.09
N ALA A 287 19.60 41.32 46.01
CA ALA A 287 20.85 40.57 45.97
C ALA A 287 21.73 41.13 47.10
N THR A 288 21.95 40.34 48.15
CA THR A 288 22.88 40.66 49.23
C THR A 288 24.31 40.45 48.72
N GLY A 289 24.71 41.26 47.73
CA GLY A 289 26.11 41.46 47.38
C GLY A 289 26.74 42.38 48.41
N ALA A 290 27.03 41.83 49.60
CA ALA A 290 27.84 42.52 50.58
C ALA A 290 29.30 42.52 50.10
N ASN A 291 29.74 43.67 49.58
CA ASN A 291 31.04 44.27 49.87
C ASN A 291 31.06 45.68 49.29
N ALA A 292 30.50 46.61 50.06
CA ALA A 292 30.87 48.01 49.98
C ALA A 292 32.09 48.18 50.89
N ASP A 293 33.28 48.08 50.31
CA ASP A 293 34.50 48.65 50.89
C ASP A 293 35.41 49.13 49.75
N ALA A 294 35.96 50.32 49.96
CA ALA A 294 36.86 51.10 49.11
C ALA A 294 36.21 51.90 47.95
N ALA A 295 35.66 53.05 48.31
CA ALA A 295 35.92 54.25 47.53
C ALA A 295 37.34 54.73 47.85
N ASP A 296 38.22 54.78 46.86
CA ASP A 296 39.38 55.68 46.84
C ASP A 296 39.75 55.99 45.37
N CYS A 297 39.83 57.30 45.10
CA CYS A 297 40.16 58.03 43.85
C CYS A 297 39.58 57.59 42.49
#